data_AF-A0A2M8N905-F1
#
_entry.id   AF-A0A2M8N905-F1
#
_cell.length_a   1.000
_cell.length_b   1.000
_cell.length_c   1.000
_cell.angle_alpha   90.00
_cell.angle_beta   90.00
_cell.angle_gamma   90.00
#
_symmetry.space_group_name_H-M   'P 1'
#
loop_
_entity.id
_entity.type
_entity.pdbx_description
1 polymer ?
#
loop_
_entity_poly.entity_id
_entity_poly.type
_entity_poly.pdbx_seq_one_letter_code
_entity_poly.pdbx_strand_id
1 'polypeptide(L)'
;MKQLIILMLFLLISIPTAAQDQVDLPLPDIPPGQQIVIVYQVTINEDLQPNVTVISNQGVITGSNFSPIYTNDPETTLENDATLTQLGFNLDIEALPTTGQSPWWRLPVMIGAIIGMAMMLWMGIRAIKQQPPPVL
;
A
#
# COMPACT_ATOMS: atom_id res chain seq x y z
N MET A 1 46.92 7.27 11.22
CA MET A 1 46.43 6.16 10.38
C MET A 1 45.68 5.18 11.26
N LYS A 2 44.34 5.21 11.21
CA LYS A 2 43.40 4.08 11.36
C LYS A 2 42.06 4.60 11.90
N GLN A 3 41.15 4.73 10.94
CA GLN A 3 39.70 4.56 11.07
C GLN A 3 38.96 5.65 11.87
N LEU A 4 38.22 6.61 11.31
CA LEU A 4 37.37 6.56 10.11
C LEU A 4 36.46 5.33 10.13
N ILE A 5 35.30 5.41 10.81
CA ILE A 5 34.17 4.44 10.99
C ILE A 5 33.54 4.90 12.32
N ILE A 6 32.36 5.50 12.47
CA ILE A 6 31.14 5.50 11.69
C ILE A 6 30.42 6.82 12.02
N LEU A 7 30.26 7.68 11.01
CA LEU A 7 29.17 8.65 10.96
C LEU A 7 27.89 7.81 10.82
N MET A 8 27.40 7.27 11.94
CA MET A 8 26.20 6.44 11.93
C MET A 8 25.04 7.41 11.82
N LEU A 9 24.70 7.69 10.56
CA LEU A 9 23.40 8.17 10.14
C LEU A 9 22.36 7.47 11.02
N PHE A 10 21.82 8.17 12.01
CA PHE A 10 20.57 7.81 12.66
C PHE A 10 19.51 7.94 11.57
N LEU A 11 19.40 6.91 10.74
CA LEU A 11 18.21 6.70 9.95
C LEU A 11 17.14 6.37 10.99
N LEU A 12 16.39 7.39 11.40
CA LEU A 12 15.11 7.23 12.08
C LEU A 12 14.22 6.45 11.11
N ILE A 13 14.35 5.12 11.11
CA ILE A 13 13.29 4.27 10.63
C ILE A 13 12.19 4.50 11.65
N SER A 14 11.20 5.33 11.31
CA SER A 14 9.93 5.34 12.01
C SER A 14 9.37 3.93 11.85
N ILE A 15 9.63 3.07 12.84
CA ILE A 15 8.91 1.82 12.96
C ILE A 15 7.46 2.25 13.16
N PRO A 16 6.50 1.78 12.35
CA PRO A 16 5.10 2.06 12.64
C PRO A 16 4.83 1.54 14.06
N THR A 17 4.63 2.46 15.00
CA THR A 17 4.10 2.09 16.32
C THR A 17 2.68 1.63 16.06
N ALA A 18 2.46 0.32 16.04
CA ALA A 18 1.12 -0.20 16.22
C ALA A 18 0.61 0.38 17.55
N ALA A 19 -0.60 0.93 17.55
CA ALA A 19 -1.27 1.22 18.80
C ALA A 19 -1.42 -0.12 19.53
N GLN A 20 -0.65 -0.32 20.59
CA GLN A 20 -0.66 -1.55 21.37
C GLN A 20 -1.23 -1.23 22.75
N ASP A 21 -2.34 -1.88 23.05
CA ASP A 21 -2.98 -1.85 24.36
C ASP A 21 -2.91 -3.25 24.96
N GLN A 22 -2.61 -3.34 26.25
CA GLN A 22 -2.47 -4.60 26.98
C GLN A 22 -3.32 -4.57 28.25
N VAL A 23 -4.14 -5.60 28.43
CA VAL A 23 -4.97 -5.78 29.62
C VAL A 23 -4.45 -6.97 30.42
N ASP A 24 -3.95 -6.70 31.62
CA ASP A 24 -3.51 -7.74 32.55
C ASP A 24 -4.69 -8.18 33.44
N LEU A 25 -5.05 -9.46 33.37
CA LEU A 25 -6.12 -10.06 34.17
C LEU A 25 -5.54 -11.13 35.11
N PRO A 26 -5.43 -10.86 36.42
CA PRO A 26 -5.05 -11.89 37.39
C PRO A 26 -6.11 -13.00 37.43
N LEU A 27 -5.66 -14.25 37.25
CA LEU A 27 -6.51 -15.43 37.37
C LEU A 27 -6.25 -16.15 38.71
N PRO A 28 -7.27 -16.80 39.29
CA PRO A 28 -7.06 -17.72 40.41
C PRO A 28 -6.37 -19.00 39.93
N ASP A 29 -5.92 -19.83 40.87
CA ASP A 29 -5.44 -21.17 40.57
C ASP A 29 -6.53 -21.99 39.87
N ILE A 30 -6.17 -22.64 38.76
CA ILE A 30 -7.06 -23.48 37.97
C ILE A 30 -6.76 -24.94 38.31
N PRO A 31 -7.63 -25.66 39.04
CA PRO A 31 -7.41 -27.06 39.35
C PRO A 31 -7.36 -27.93 38.08
N PRO A 32 -6.71 -29.12 38.14
CA PRO A 32 -6.68 -30.04 37.02
C PRO A 32 -8.07 -30.38 36.48
N GLY A 33 -8.25 -30.29 35.16
CA GLY A 33 -9.51 -30.57 34.49
C GLY A 33 -10.55 -29.45 34.55
N GLN A 34 -10.25 -28.32 35.18
CA GLN A 34 -11.11 -27.14 35.17
C GLN A 34 -10.77 -26.20 34.02
N GLN A 35 -11.73 -25.34 33.65
CA GLN A 35 -11.59 -24.35 32.60
C GLN A 35 -12.10 -22.99 33.07
N ILE A 36 -11.41 -21.94 32.63
CA ILE A 36 -11.88 -20.56 32.68
C ILE A 36 -12.12 -20.11 31.25
N VAL A 37 -13.23 -19.43 31.00
CA VAL A 37 -13.56 -18.82 29.70
C VAL A 37 -13.53 -17.31 29.87
N ILE A 38 -12.70 -16.64 29.07
CA ILE A 38 -12.59 -15.18 29.05
C ILE A 38 -13.32 -14.68 27.81
N VAL A 39 -14.31 -13.81 28.01
CA VAL A 39 -15.05 -13.13 26.95
C VAL A 39 -14.94 -11.64 27.19
N TYR A 40 -14.59 -10.89 26.15
CA TYR A 40 -14.41 -9.45 26.23
C TYR A 40 -14.90 -8.79 24.95
N GLN A 41 -15.15 -7.49 25.05
CA GLN A 41 -15.52 -6.64 23.94
C GLN A 41 -14.53 -5.47 23.88
N VAL A 42 -14.02 -5.19 22.69
CA VAL A 42 -13.14 -4.06 22.43
C VAL A 42 -13.85 -3.09 21.49
N THR A 43 -13.72 -1.80 21.75
CA THR A 43 -14.13 -0.75 20.80
C THR A 43 -12.88 -0.21 20.14
N ILE A 44 -12.86 -0.23 18.81
CA ILE A 44 -11.78 0.37 18.02
C ILE A 44 -12.23 1.78 17.62
N ASN A 45 -11.40 2.78 17.87
CA ASN A 45 -11.72 4.15 17.50
C ASN A 45 -11.73 4.31 15.98
N GLU A 46 -12.57 5.22 15.47
CA GLU A 46 -12.72 5.47 14.03
C GLU A 46 -11.55 6.25 13.42
N ASP A 47 -10.70 6.88 14.23
CA ASP A 47 -9.55 7.69 13.82
C ASP A 47 -8.28 6.88 13.56
N LEU A 48 -8.42 5.71 12.94
CA LEU A 48 -7.29 4.89 12.54
C LEU A 48 -6.42 5.63 11.53
N GLN A 49 -5.09 5.53 11.70
CA GLN A 49 -4.17 6.09 10.73
C GLN A 49 -4.41 5.46 9.35
N PRO A 50 -4.28 6.20 8.24
CA PRO A 50 -4.65 5.72 6.89
C PRO A 50 -3.93 4.45 6.43
N ASN A 51 -2.82 4.09 7.09
CA ASN A 51 -2.00 2.91 6.80
C ASN A 51 -2.28 1.71 7.72
N VAL A 52 -3.19 1.84 8.70
CA VAL A 52 -3.61 0.73 9.54
C VAL A 52 -4.65 -0.09 8.78
N THR A 53 -4.27 -1.30 8.36
CA THR A 53 -5.10 -2.18 7.54
C THR A 53 -5.49 -3.47 8.22
N VAL A 54 -4.98 -3.72 9.43
CA VAL A 54 -5.20 -4.97 10.18
C VAL A 54 -5.32 -4.65 11.67
N ILE A 55 -6.24 -5.33 12.34
CA ILE A 55 -6.32 -5.42 13.80
C ILE A 55 -5.76 -6.78 14.22
N SER A 56 -4.82 -6.78 15.15
CA SER A 56 -4.21 -7.99 15.70
C SER A 56 -4.69 -8.22 17.14
N ASN A 57 -5.05 -9.46 17.45
CA ASN A 57 -5.45 -9.87 18.79
C ASN A 57 -4.63 -11.09 19.25
N GLN A 58 -3.87 -10.91 20.33
CA GLN A 58 -3.03 -11.95 20.91
C GLN A 58 -3.19 -11.97 22.42
N GLY A 59 -3.64 -13.09 22.96
CA GLY A 59 -3.57 -13.38 24.40
C GLY A 59 -2.28 -14.11 24.76
N VAL A 60 -1.80 -13.92 25.98
CA VAL A 60 -0.74 -14.70 26.60
C VAL A 60 -1.18 -15.16 27.99
N ILE A 61 -1.03 -16.43 28.28
CA ILE A 61 -1.26 -17.02 29.60
C ILE A 61 0.09 -17.28 30.23
N THR A 62 0.29 -16.77 31.44
CA THR A 62 1.48 -17.01 32.24
C THR A 62 1.09 -17.69 33.56
N GLY A 63 2.01 -18.50 34.09
CA GLY A 63 1.80 -19.24 35.33
C GLY A 63 3.14 -19.71 35.89
N SER A 64 3.13 -20.13 37.16
CA SER A 64 4.35 -20.59 37.84
C SER A 64 4.81 -21.98 37.40
N ASN A 65 3.94 -22.75 36.76
CA ASN A 65 4.12 -24.17 36.46
C ASN A 65 4.29 -24.51 34.96
N PHE A 66 4.33 -23.50 34.07
CA PHE A 66 4.53 -23.69 32.63
C PHE A 66 5.16 -22.43 31.99
N SER A 67 5.79 -22.60 30.83
CA SER A 67 6.24 -21.47 30.01
C SER A 67 5.05 -20.71 29.43
N PRO A 68 5.14 -19.39 29.19
CA PRO A 68 4.04 -18.62 28.61
C PRO A 68 3.45 -19.27 27.36
N ILE A 69 2.12 -19.36 27.32
CA ILE A 69 1.37 -19.95 26.20
C ILE A 69 0.60 -18.83 25.51
N TYR A 70 0.66 -18.77 24.20
CA TYR A 70 -0.05 -17.79 23.41
C TYR A 70 -1.35 -18.39 22.87
N THR A 71 -2.37 -17.57 22.69
CA THR A 71 -3.57 -17.97 21.93
C THR A 71 -3.20 -18.22 20.47
N ASN A 72 -4.02 -19.00 19.77
CA ASN A 72 -3.86 -19.31 18.34
C ASN A 72 -5.00 -18.69 17.53
N ASP A 73 -4.74 -18.41 16.26
CA ASP A 73 -5.78 -18.05 15.31
C ASP A 73 -6.58 -19.32 14.90
N PRO A 74 -7.90 -19.38 15.09
CA PRO A 74 -8.70 -20.53 14.67
C PRO A 74 -8.75 -20.73 13.13
N GLU A 75 -8.38 -19.72 12.34
CA GLU A 75 -8.35 -19.79 10.88
C GLU A 75 -7.03 -20.32 10.33
N THR A 76 -6.01 -20.50 11.17
CA THR A 76 -4.70 -21.04 10.76
C THR A 76 -4.38 -22.36 11.47
N THR A 77 -3.37 -23.06 10.96
CA THR A 77 -2.80 -24.25 11.63
C THR A 77 -1.51 -23.93 12.39
N LEU A 78 -1.12 -22.65 12.45
CA LEU A 78 0.10 -22.26 13.15
C LEU A 78 -0.19 -22.24 14.66
N GLU A 79 0.83 -22.54 15.45
CA GLU A 79 0.74 -22.40 16.90
C GLU A 79 1.29 -21.05 17.33
N ASN A 80 0.71 -20.50 18.40
CA ASN A 80 1.10 -19.25 19.05
C ASN A 80 1.04 -18.04 18.11
N ASP A 81 0.05 -17.99 17.22
CA ASP A 81 -0.16 -16.90 16.28
C ASP A 81 -1.38 -16.04 16.63
N ALA A 82 -1.25 -14.74 16.33
CA ALA A 82 -2.28 -13.76 16.64
C ALA A 82 -3.42 -13.87 15.63
N THR A 83 -4.66 -13.70 16.09
CA THR A 83 -5.80 -13.56 15.18
C THR A 83 -5.69 -12.21 14.46
N LEU A 84 -5.59 -12.24 13.14
CA LEU A 84 -5.47 -11.04 12.31
C LEU A 84 -6.78 -10.75 11.58
N THR A 85 -7.48 -9.70 12.00
CA THR A 85 -8.69 -9.23 11.31
C THR A 85 -8.33 -8.12 10.34
N GLN A 86 -8.51 -8.37 9.04
CA GLN A 86 -8.25 -7.35 8.03
C GLN A 86 -9.34 -6.28 8.02
N LEU A 87 -8.93 -5.03 8.04
CA LEU A 87 -9.82 -3.89 7.84
C LEU A 87 -10.08 -3.74 6.36
N GLY A 88 -11.35 -3.67 5.97
CA GLY A 88 -11.72 -3.27 4.62
C GLY A 88 -11.21 -1.85 4.38
N PHE A 89 -10.51 -1.63 3.27
CA PHE A 89 -10.30 -0.29 2.77
C PHE A 89 -11.26 -0.07 1.60
N ASN A 90 -12.00 1.02 1.63
CA ASN A 90 -12.61 1.53 0.42
C ASN A 90 -11.50 2.16 -0.41
N LEU A 91 -11.29 1.62 -1.61
CA LEU A 91 -10.66 2.41 -2.65
C LEU A 91 -11.68 3.47 -3.05
N ASP A 92 -11.58 4.65 -2.46
CA ASP A 92 -12.17 5.84 -3.05
C ASP A 92 -11.38 6.14 -4.33
N ILE A 93 -11.68 5.39 -5.40
CA ILE A 93 -11.32 5.80 -6.73
C ILE A 93 -12.23 6.99 -7.01
N GLU A 94 -11.82 8.18 -6.58
CA GLU A 94 -12.22 9.42 -7.24
C GLU A 94 -12.07 9.14 -8.72
N ALA A 95 -13.19 8.98 -9.42
CA ALA A 95 -13.28 8.24 -10.67
C ALA A 95 -12.04 8.41 -11.57
N LEU A 96 -11.53 7.32 -12.15
CA LEU A 96 -10.69 7.45 -13.35
C LEU A 96 -11.42 8.43 -14.28
N PRO A 97 -10.75 9.47 -14.79
CA PRO A 97 -11.43 10.52 -15.53
C PRO A 97 -12.34 9.87 -16.57
N THR A 98 -13.66 10.08 -16.43
CA THR A 98 -14.71 9.32 -17.17
C THR A 98 -14.68 9.60 -18.67
N THR A 99 -13.75 10.40 -19.14
CA THR A 99 -13.65 10.81 -20.51
C THR A 99 -12.27 10.45 -21.03
N GLY A 100 -12.22 9.37 -21.80
CA GLY A 100 -11.28 9.22 -22.92
C GLY A 100 -11.47 10.32 -23.99
N GLN A 101 -12.03 11.47 -23.66
CA GLN A 101 -12.11 12.63 -24.54
C GLN A 101 -10.79 13.36 -24.46
N SER A 102 -10.00 13.25 -25.52
CA SER A 102 -8.97 14.24 -25.79
C SER A 102 -9.62 15.64 -25.75
N PRO A 103 -9.06 16.61 -25.00
CA PRO A 103 -9.54 17.99 -25.00
C PRO A 103 -9.89 18.53 -26.39
N TRP A 104 -10.95 19.34 -26.51
CA TRP A 104 -11.47 19.84 -27.79
C TRP A 104 -10.43 20.53 -28.68
N TRP A 105 -9.37 21.09 -28.08
CA TRP A 105 -8.26 21.73 -28.80
C TRP A 105 -7.30 20.72 -29.43
N ARG A 106 -7.29 19.45 -29.01
CA ARG A 106 -6.37 18.43 -29.56
C ARG A 106 -6.72 18.01 -30.99
N LEU A 107 -8.01 17.79 -31.27
CA LEU A 107 -8.49 17.41 -32.60
C LEU A 107 -8.14 18.44 -33.69
N PRO A 108 -8.42 19.75 -33.53
CA PRO A 108 -8.06 20.73 -34.55
C PRO A 108 -6.54 20.91 -34.70
N VAL A 109 -5.75 20.78 -33.63
CA VAL A 109 -4.27 20.81 -33.71
C VAL A 109 -3.72 19.64 -34.53
N MET A 110 -4.24 18.43 -34.31
CA MET A 110 -3.86 17.24 -35.08
C MET A 110 -4.22 17.37 -36.56
N ILE A 111 -5.42 17.88 -36.87
CA ILE A 111 -5.85 18.13 -38.25
C ILE A 111 -4.93 19.17 -38.91
N GLY A 112 -4.61 20.26 -38.22
CA GLY A 112 -3.67 21.27 -38.71
C GLY A 112 -2.28 20.71 -39.02
N ALA A 113 -1.74 19.86 -38.13
CA ALA A 113 -0.43 19.23 -38.34
C ALA A 113 -0.42 18.29 -39.57
N ILE A 114 -1.49 17.51 -39.77
CA ILE A 114 -1.61 16.61 -40.93
C ILE A 114 -1.71 17.40 -42.23
N ILE A 115 -2.54 18.45 -42.27
CA ILE A 115 -2.70 19.32 -43.43
C ILE A 115 -1.38 20.03 -43.76
N GLY A 116 -0.70 20.58 -42.75
CA GLY A 116 0.60 21.24 -42.92
C GLY A 116 1.65 20.28 -43.50
N MET A 117 1.71 19.05 -42.99
CA MET A 117 2.64 18.03 -43.50
C MET A 117 2.32 17.62 -44.95
N ALA A 118 1.03 17.48 -45.30
CA ALA A 118 0.62 17.22 -46.68
C ALA A 118 0.97 18.38 -47.63
N MET A 119 0.82 19.63 -47.19
CA MET A 119 1.22 20.80 -47.98
C MET A 119 2.72 20.85 -48.21
N MET A 120 3.54 20.59 -47.19
CA MET A 120 5.00 20.55 -47.34
C MET A 120 5.45 19.46 -48.33
N LEU A 121 4.85 18.27 -48.25
CA LEU A 121 5.10 17.19 -49.21
C LEU A 121 4.69 17.59 -50.64
N TRP A 122 3.53 18.24 -50.79
CA TRP A 122 3.05 18.70 -52.09
C TRP A 122 3.96 19.76 -52.71
N MET A 123 4.41 20.73 -51.91
CA MET A 123 5.35 21.76 -52.32
C MET A 123 6.72 21.16 -52.71
N GLY A 124 7.22 20.19 -51.93
CA GLY A 124 8.45 19.47 -52.26
C GLY A 124 8.37 18.72 -53.59
N ILE A 125 7.27 18.00 -53.86
CA ILE A 125 7.06 17.31 -55.14
C ILE A 125 6.99 18.31 -56.31
N ARG A 126 6.34 19.46 -56.11
CA ARG A 126 6.29 20.51 -57.14
C ARG A 126 7.66 21.12 -57.42
N ALA A 127 8.46 21.36 -56.38
CA ALA A 127 9.82 21.89 -56.51
C ALA A 127 10.72 20.93 -57.30
N ILE A 128 10.64 19.62 -57.05
CA ILE A 128 11.40 18.61 -57.80
C ILE A 128 10.99 18.60 -59.28
N LYS A 129 9.69 18.72 -59.58
CA LYS A 129 9.20 18.76 -60.97
C LYS A 129 9.58 20.03 -61.74
N GLN A 130 9.98 21.10 -61.04
CA GLN A 130 10.38 22.38 -61.65
C GLN A 130 11.90 22.53 -61.79
N GLN A 131 12.70 21.57 -61.33
CA GLN A 131 14.14 21.63 -61.53
C GLN A 131 14.47 21.42 -63.03
N PRO A 132 15.17 22.37 -63.68
CA PRO A 132 15.63 22.17 -65.05
C PRO A 132 16.63 21.00 -65.10
N PRO A 133 16.73 20.29 -66.23
CA PRO A 133 17.66 19.17 -66.37
C PRO A 133 19.09 19.63 -66.06
N PRO A 134 19.91 18.78 -65.42
CA PRO A 134 21.28 19.14 -65.08
C PRO A 134 22.05 19.47 -66.35
N VAL A 135 22.69 20.65 -66.37
CA VAL A 135 23.59 21.03 -67.45
C VAL A 135 24.86 20.20 -67.28
N LEU A 136 25.12 19.31 -68.23
CA LEU A 136 26.34 18.52 -68.31
C LEU A 136 27.53 19.39 -68.71
#